data_AF-A0A542U7V9-F1
#
_entry.id   AF-A0A542U7V9-F1
#
_cell.length_a   1.000
_cell.length_b   1.000
_cell.length_c   1.000
_cell.angle_alpha   90.00
_cell.angle_beta   90.00
_cell.angle_gamma   90.00
#
_symmetry.space_group_name_H-M   'P 1'
#
loop_
_entity.id
_entity.type
_entity.pdbx_description
1 polymer ?
#
loop_
_entity_poly.entity_id
_entity_poly.type
_entity_poly.pdbx_seq_one_letter_code
_entity_poly.pdbx_strand_id
1 'polypeptide(L)'
;MERRKKRATFCAVVTGAVVATLAIGGCSASGGSGTRRAALPSQPAATGGATAPRAADATAWHKWGLTPLPAAPRPPADKPVKLSATGPVPVFTHIPTSQKVVFITVDDGQEKDPRFIEMMRDLKVPITMFLMNDAIKSDYGYFRQLQALGDHIENHTLHHPVMSTLALARQKEEVCGDQKILTKEYGTAPLLFRPPYGAYNANTRTAVAECGPRAIVWWRESMQIRNIQYQVPGGKLHSGDIILAHFRGPSELKGATMTQMFASLLKRIQEQGFAVARLEDYIQPPGE
;
A
#
# COMPACT_ATOMS: atom_id res chain seq x y z
N MET A 1 -35.79 -50.19 -7.34
CA MET A 1 -34.54 -50.91 -7.65
C MET A 1 -33.41 -49.91 -7.83
N GLU A 2 -32.28 -49.94 -7.13
CA GLU A 2 -31.97 -50.13 -5.70
C GLU A 2 -30.43 -50.24 -5.57
N ARG A 3 -29.80 -49.39 -4.75
CA ARG A 3 -28.44 -49.48 -4.14
C ARG A 3 -27.23 -49.84 -5.04
N ARG A 4 -26.08 -49.19 -4.89
CA ARG A 4 -25.26 -49.21 -3.66
C ARG A 4 -24.29 -48.03 -3.57
N LYS A 5 -24.33 -47.32 -2.44
CA LYS A 5 -23.18 -46.57 -1.91
C LYS A 5 -22.26 -47.55 -1.17
N LYS A 6 -20.94 -47.35 -1.25
CA LYS A 6 -19.98 -47.89 -0.27
C LYS A 6 -19.35 -46.72 0.49
N ARG A 7 -19.52 -46.71 1.81
CA ARG A 7 -18.66 -45.98 2.75
C ARG A 7 -17.67 -46.99 3.33
N ALA A 8 -16.44 -46.56 3.58
CA ALA A 8 -15.50 -47.29 4.40
C ALA A 8 -15.22 -46.46 5.66
N THR A 9 -15.38 -47.09 6.82
CA THR A 9 -15.00 -46.57 8.13
C THR A 9 -14.04 -47.60 8.72
N PHE A 10 -12.94 -47.17 9.35
CA PHE A 10 -12.12 -48.07 10.15
C PHE A 10 -11.77 -47.42 11.49
N CYS A 11 -11.73 -48.25 12.54
CA CYS A 11 -11.76 -47.82 13.93
C CYS A 11 -10.38 -47.47 14.51
N ALA A 12 -10.39 -46.75 15.63
CA ALA A 12 -9.25 -46.54 16.52
C ALA A 12 -9.41 -47.33 17.83
N VAL A 13 -8.32 -47.93 18.33
CA VAL A 13 -8.10 -48.56 19.66
C VAL A 13 -6.56 -48.49 19.85
N VAL A 14 -5.93 -47.66 20.71
CA VAL A 14 -5.81 -47.66 22.21
C VAL A 14 -5.12 -48.98 22.68
N THR A 15 -3.98 -49.06 23.40
CA THR A 15 -3.56 -48.49 24.71
C THR A 15 -2.09 -48.85 25.05
N GLY A 16 -1.44 -48.18 26.03
CA GLY A 16 -0.23 -48.63 26.78
C GLY A 16 1.12 -48.09 26.25
N ALA A 17 2.01 -47.38 26.96
CA ALA A 17 2.32 -47.20 28.40
C ALA A 17 2.98 -48.46 29.04
N VAL A 18 4.05 -48.41 29.88
CA VAL A 18 4.76 -47.34 30.65
C VAL A 18 6.26 -47.72 30.81
N VAL A 19 7.21 -46.78 31.06
CA VAL A 19 8.31 -46.86 32.09
C VAL A 19 9.19 -45.59 32.11
N ALA A 20 9.53 -45.11 33.32
CA ALA A 20 10.46 -44.03 33.59
C ALA A 20 11.59 -44.49 34.54
N THR A 21 12.77 -43.87 34.46
CA THR A 21 13.86 -44.04 35.43
C THR A 21 14.49 -42.69 35.78
N LEU A 22 14.45 -42.35 37.08
CA LEU A 22 15.26 -41.28 37.67
C LEU A 22 16.61 -41.83 38.14
N ALA A 23 17.64 -40.99 38.12
CA ALA A 23 18.83 -41.14 38.96
C ALA A 23 19.26 -39.75 39.45
N ILE A 24 19.74 -39.68 40.71
CA ILE A 24 19.98 -38.44 41.45
C ILE A 24 21.47 -38.35 41.84
N GLY A 25 22.04 -37.15 41.80
CA GLY A 25 23.33 -36.79 42.41
C GLY A 25 24.02 -35.66 41.65
N GLY A 26 24.65 -34.66 42.27
CA GLY A 26 24.73 -34.35 43.70
C GLY A 26 25.90 -33.42 44.03
N CYS A 27 25.65 -32.44 44.89
CA CYS A 27 26.62 -31.57 45.58
C CYS A 27 27.36 -30.45 44.79
N SER A 28 27.69 -29.41 45.56
CA SER A 28 28.09 -28.06 45.13
C SER A 28 29.61 -27.84 45.16
N ALA A 29 30.09 -26.85 44.41
CA ALA A 29 31.34 -26.14 44.74
C ALA A 29 31.25 -24.66 44.35
N SER A 30 31.78 -23.79 45.20
CA SER A 30 31.84 -22.33 45.03
C SER A 30 33.09 -21.88 44.28
N GLY A 31 32.99 -20.85 43.45
CA GLY A 31 34.14 -20.26 42.76
C GLY A 31 33.80 -18.95 42.08
N GLY A 32 33.97 -17.83 42.79
CA GLY A 32 33.83 -16.49 42.20
C GLY A 32 35.12 -16.05 41.52
N SER A 33 35.07 -15.78 40.21
CA SER A 33 36.11 -15.07 39.48
C SER A 33 35.47 -14.08 38.52
N GLY A 34 35.75 -12.78 38.73
CA GLY A 34 35.08 -11.71 38.00
C GLY A 34 35.64 -11.56 36.59
N THR A 35 34.74 -11.40 35.59
CA THR A 35 35.10 -10.93 34.26
C THR A 35 34.25 -9.72 33.86
N ARG A 36 34.93 -8.77 33.22
CA ARG A 36 34.47 -7.41 32.92
C ARG A 36 33.16 -7.41 32.09
N ARG A 37 32.18 -6.58 32.49
CA ARG A 37 31.17 -6.08 31.55
C ARG A 37 31.88 -5.26 30.46
N ALA A 38 31.86 -5.76 29.22
CA ALA A 38 32.21 -4.94 28.07
C ALA A 38 31.10 -3.91 27.83
N ALA A 39 31.45 -2.61 27.82
CA ALA A 39 30.54 -1.56 27.41
C ALA A 39 30.39 -1.58 25.89
N LEU A 40 29.15 -1.68 25.40
CA LEU A 40 28.86 -1.48 23.97
C LEU A 40 28.91 0.02 23.65
N PRO A 41 29.56 0.44 22.56
CA PRO A 41 29.60 1.84 22.17
C PRO A 41 28.21 2.30 21.68
N SER A 42 27.68 3.33 22.32
CA SER A 42 26.44 4.00 21.91
C SER A 42 26.63 4.70 20.56
N GLN A 43 25.88 4.28 19.54
CA GLN A 43 25.81 4.99 18.26
C GLN A 43 25.11 6.35 18.44
N PRO A 44 25.55 7.41 17.74
CA PRO A 44 24.87 8.70 17.77
C PRO A 44 23.52 8.60 17.05
N ALA A 45 22.49 9.25 17.60
CA ALA A 45 21.17 9.31 16.99
C ALA A 45 21.23 9.93 15.59
N ALA A 46 20.67 9.22 14.61
CA ALA A 46 20.54 9.74 13.26
C ALA A 46 19.52 10.89 13.23
N THR A 47 20.01 12.13 13.13
CA THR A 47 19.16 13.30 12.87
C THR A 47 18.54 13.17 11.49
N GLY A 48 17.26 12.81 11.43
CA GLY A 48 16.49 12.63 10.20
C GLY A 48 16.26 13.94 9.44
N GLY A 49 17.28 14.43 8.73
CA GLY A 49 17.13 15.48 7.74
C GLY A 49 16.36 14.92 6.53
N ALA A 50 15.13 15.40 6.32
CA ALA A 50 14.33 15.04 5.14
C ALA A 50 14.98 15.60 3.86
N THR A 51 15.91 14.85 3.27
CA THR A 51 16.45 15.12 1.94
C THR A 51 15.37 14.97 0.90
N ALA A 52 15.12 16.03 0.12
CA ALA A 52 14.22 15.96 -1.03
C ALA A 52 14.67 14.86 -2.01
N PRO A 53 13.74 14.16 -2.68
CA PRO A 53 14.09 13.11 -3.63
C PRO A 53 14.95 13.68 -4.76
N ARG A 54 16.15 13.12 -4.93
CA ARG A 54 17.06 13.49 -6.02
C ARG A 54 16.40 13.16 -7.35
N ALA A 55 16.08 14.20 -8.13
CA ALA A 55 15.49 14.07 -9.45
C ALA A 55 16.29 13.07 -10.32
N ALA A 56 15.56 12.21 -11.02
CA ALA A 56 16.16 11.26 -11.96
C ALA A 56 16.85 11.99 -13.12
N ASP A 57 17.96 11.43 -13.60
CA ASP A 57 18.74 11.98 -14.70
C ASP A 57 17.90 12.08 -15.98
N ALA A 58 18.05 13.16 -16.76
CA ALA A 58 17.33 13.36 -18.01
C ALA A 58 17.55 12.21 -19.01
N THR A 59 18.72 11.56 -18.97
CA THR A 59 19.01 10.35 -19.77
C THR A 59 18.03 9.21 -19.47
N ALA A 60 17.64 9.03 -18.20
CA ALA A 60 16.70 8.02 -17.76
C ALA A 60 15.27 8.34 -18.24
N TRP A 61 14.85 9.60 -18.26
CA TRP A 61 13.55 10.01 -18.82
C TRP A 61 13.47 9.75 -20.33
N HIS A 62 14.56 10.02 -21.06
CA HIS A 62 14.62 9.80 -22.51
C HIS A 62 14.53 8.31 -22.91
N LYS A 63 15.04 7.38 -22.10
CA LYS A 63 14.84 5.91 -22.29
C LYS A 63 13.36 5.54 -22.46
N TRP A 64 12.46 6.28 -21.81
CA TRP A 64 11.02 6.04 -21.80
C TRP A 64 10.23 6.97 -22.73
N GLY A 65 10.90 7.77 -23.56
CA GLY A 65 10.26 8.74 -24.47
C GLY A 65 9.62 9.93 -23.75
N LEU A 66 10.09 10.24 -22.53
CA LEU A 66 9.59 11.32 -21.68
C LEU A 66 10.65 12.42 -21.52
N THR A 67 10.26 13.53 -20.90
CA THR A 67 11.19 14.53 -20.35
C THR A 67 10.96 14.68 -18.85
N PRO A 68 11.94 15.13 -18.05
CA PRO A 68 11.77 15.28 -16.61
C PRO A 68 10.56 16.11 -16.22
N LEU A 69 9.78 15.60 -15.26
CA LEU A 69 8.78 16.42 -14.57
C LEU A 69 9.47 17.57 -13.80
N PRO A 70 8.77 18.69 -13.56
CA PRO A 70 9.17 19.65 -12.54
C PRO A 70 9.46 18.95 -11.20
N ALA A 71 10.53 19.37 -10.51
CA ALA A 71 10.86 18.81 -9.21
C ALA A 71 9.74 19.08 -8.20
N ALA A 72 9.39 18.09 -7.40
CA ALA A 72 8.44 18.27 -6.31
C ALA A 72 9.00 19.28 -5.29
N PRO A 73 8.21 20.28 -4.86
CA PRO A 73 8.60 21.16 -3.77
C PRO A 73 8.74 20.35 -2.47
N ARG A 74 9.48 20.89 -1.49
CA ARG A 74 9.59 20.26 -0.18
C ARG A 74 8.19 20.09 0.43
N PRO A 75 7.89 18.93 1.07
CA PRO A 75 6.66 18.74 1.83
C PRO A 75 6.37 19.91 2.79
N PRO A 76 5.09 20.27 2.97
CA PRO A 76 4.68 21.33 3.87
C PRO A 76 5.00 20.92 5.32
N ALA A 77 5.53 21.87 6.12
CA ALA A 77 5.86 21.62 7.51
C ALA A 77 4.61 21.41 8.39
N ASP A 78 3.54 22.15 8.12
CA ASP A 78 2.21 21.84 8.62
C ASP A 78 1.44 21.08 7.52
N LYS A 79 1.20 19.79 7.73
CA LYS A 79 0.56 18.94 6.71
C LYS A 79 -0.94 19.26 6.63
N PRO A 80 -1.50 19.46 5.43
CA PRO A 80 -2.87 19.96 5.26
C PRO A 80 -3.96 18.95 5.64
N VAL A 81 -3.68 17.64 5.57
CA VAL A 81 -4.60 16.59 6.02
C VAL A 81 -4.12 16.06 7.37
N LYS A 82 -4.93 16.23 8.42
CA LYS A 82 -4.63 15.79 9.78
C LYS A 82 -5.60 14.69 10.18
N LEU A 83 -5.09 13.46 10.36
CA LEU A 83 -5.90 12.30 10.73
C LEU A 83 -5.99 12.18 12.26
N SER A 84 -7.11 11.67 12.74
CA SER A 84 -7.37 11.44 14.16
C SER A 84 -7.42 9.95 14.45
N ALA A 85 -6.99 9.54 15.65
CA ALA A 85 -7.14 8.17 16.13
C ALA A 85 -8.60 7.83 16.46
N THR A 86 -9.43 8.85 16.74
CA THR A 86 -10.82 8.73 17.18
C THR A 86 -11.74 9.66 16.38
N GLY A 87 -13.04 9.32 16.33
CA GLY A 87 -14.05 10.12 15.64
C GLY A 87 -14.32 9.64 14.19
N PRO A 88 -14.96 10.49 13.35
CA PRO A 88 -15.38 10.10 12.03
C PRO A 88 -14.21 9.96 11.06
N VAL A 89 -14.17 8.85 10.30
CA VAL A 89 -13.20 8.67 9.21
C VAL A 89 -13.44 9.73 8.12
N PRO A 90 -12.48 10.63 7.85
CA PRO A 90 -12.58 11.62 6.78
C PRO A 90 -12.56 10.95 5.41
N VAL A 91 -13.11 11.65 4.41
CA VAL A 91 -13.03 11.26 3.00
C VAL A 91 -12.55 12.45 2.20
N PHE A 92 -11.55 12.27 1.36
CA PHE A 92 -11.02 13.33 0.51
C PHE A 92 -10.70 12.82 -0.90
N THR A 93 -10.84 13.71 -1.88
CA THR A 93 -10.57 13.50 -3.32
C THR A 93 -9.29 14.20 -3.79
N HIS A 94 -8.72 15.05 -2.93
CA HIS A 94 -7.57 15.90 -3.21
C HIS A 94 -6.94 16.33 -1.89
N ILE A 95 -5.70 16.80 -1.96
CA ILE A 95 -4.97 17.42 -0.85
C ILE A 95 -5.16 18.95 -0.90
N PRO A 96 -5.57 19.62 0.19
CA PRO A 96 -5.64 21.08 0.23
C PRO A 96 -4.24 21.73 0.19
N THR A 97 -3.70 22.02 -0.99
CA THR A 97 -2.39 22.66 -1.16
C THR A 97 -2.37 23.65 -2.33
N SER A 98 -1.60 24.72 -2.18
CA SER A 98 -1.30 25.67 -3.27
C SER A 98 -0.09 25.22 -4.11
N GLN A 99 0.74 24.31 -3.59
CA GLN A 99 1.89 23.76 -4.31
C GLN A 99 1.44 23.06 -5.59
N LYS A 100 2.11 23.31 -6.71
CA LYS A 100 1.74 22.79 -8.04
C LYS A 100 2.13 21.32 -8.22
N VAL A 101 1.53 20.48 -7.39
CA VAL A 101 1.73 19.03 -7.30
C VAL A 101 0.43 18.27 -7.54
N VAL A 102 0.56 17.06 -8.06
CA VAL A 102 -0.49 16.04 -8.07
C VAL A 102 0.04 14.75 -7.42
N PHE A 103 -0.89 13.87 -7.04
CA PHE A 103 -0.60 12.61 -6.35
C PHE A 103 -1.08 11.45 -7.20
N ILE A 104 -0.17 10.56 -7.60
CA ILE A 104 -0.53 9.38 -8.38
C ILE A 104 -0.85 8.22 -7.42
N THR A 105 -2.04 7.65 -7.59
CA THR A 105 -2.50 6.49 -6.83
C THR A 105 -2.84 5.35 -7.80
N VAL A 106 -2.50 4.11 -7.45
CA VAL A 106 -2.66 2.94 -8.35
C VAL A 106 -3.36 1.80 -7.63
N ASP A 107 -4.50 1.37 -8.15
CA ASP A 107 -5.39 0.41 -7.50
C ASP A 107 -5.21 -1.04 -8.00
N ASP A 108 -5.84 -1.95 -7.25
CA ASP A 108 -5.95 -3.40 -7.42
C ASP A 108 -4.64 -4.19 -7.23
N GLY A 109 -3.69 -4.01 -8.15
CA GLY A 109 -2.50 -4.86 -8.26
C GLY A 109 -2.64 -6.08 -9.18
N GLN A 110 -3.55 -6.08 -10.17
CA GLN A 110 -3.74 -7.22 -11.07
C GLN A 110 -2.51 -7.48 -11.95
N GLU A 111 -2.07 -6.47 -12.70
CA GLU A 111 -0.90 -6.54 -13.59
C GLU A 111 0.43 -6.44 -12.83
N LYS A 112 1.42 -7.21 -13.27
CA LYS A 112 2.75 -7.33 -12.64
C LYS A 112 3.86 -7.11 -13.67
N ASP A 113 3.70 -6.08 -14.50
CA ASP A 113 4.59 -5.70 -15.62
C ASP A 113 6.03 -5.42 -15.14
N PRO A 114 7.03 -6.28 -15.43
CA PRO A 114 8.39 -6.06 -14.94
C PRO A 114 9.04 -4.77 -15.49
N ARG A 115 8.61 -4.30 -16.66
CA ARG A 115 9.09 -3.03 -17.24
C ARG A 115 8.54 -1.82 -16.49
N PHE A 116 7.41 -1.97 -15.80
CA PHE A 116 6.90 -0.92 -14.92
C PHE A 116 7.86 -0.72 -13.74
N ILE A 117 8.33 -1.80 -13.11
CA ILE A 117 9.34 -1.69 -12.04
C ILE A 117 10.64 -1.04 -12.55
N GLU A 118 11.11 -1.40 -13.76
CA GLU A 118 12.27 -0.71 -14.37
C GLU A 118 12.03 0.80 -14.52
N MET A 119 10.86 1.20 -15.03
CA MET A 119 10.48 2.60 -15.17
C MET A 119 10.45 3.31 -13.82
N MET A 120 9.86 2.71 -12.78
CA MET A 120 9.80 3.31 -11.45
C MET A 120 11.19 3.49 -10.82
N ARG A 121 12.10 2.52 -10.98
CA ARG A 121 13.51 2.63 -10.56
C ARG A 121 14.25 3.78 -11.27
N ASP A 122 14.04 3.90 -12.58
CA ASP A 122 14.69 4.90 -13.43
C ASP A 122 14.18 6.31 -13.14
N LEU A 123 12.86 6.49 -13.09
CA LEU A 123 12.20 7.80 -13.03
C LEU A 123 12.01 8.33 -11.60
N LYS A 124 11.92 7.43 -10.60
CA LYS A 124 11.73 7.74 -9.17
C LYS A 124 10.51 8.64 -8.88
N VAL A 125 9.46 8.50 -9.68
CA VAL A 125 8.17 9.14 -9.45
C VAL A 125 7.46 8.40 -8.32
N PRO A 126 7.05 9.05 -7.22
CA PRO A 126 6.38 8.36 -6.12
C PRO A 126 4.94 7.99 -6.49
N ILE A 127 4.48 6.83 -6.02
CA ILE A 127 3.07 6.40 -6.07
C ILE A 127 2.59 5.88 -4.70
N THR A 128 1.27 5.96 -4.49
CA THR A 128 0.58 5.23 -3.42
C THR A 128 -0.24 4.10 -4.05
N MET A 129 -0.08 2.88 -3.57
CA MET A 129 -0.75 1.70 -4.12
C MET A 129 -1.88 1.24 -3.20
N PHE A 130 -3.13 1.22 -3.68
CA PHE A 130 -4.24 0.62 -2.96
C PHE A 130 -4.42 -0.82 -3.48
N LEU A 131 -3.84 -1.78 -2.76
CA LEU A 131 -3.74 -3.16 -3.24
C LEU A 131 -4.83 -4.03 -2.61
N MET A 132 -5.47 -4.88 -3.41
CA MET A 132 -6.44 -5.87 -2.91
C MET A 132 -5.79 -7.25 -2.86
N ASN A 133 -5.89 -7.93 -1.70
CA ASN A 133 -5.19 -9.19 -1.46
C ASN A 133 -5.38 -10.23 -2.58
N ASP A 134 -6.59 -10.38 -3.13
CA ASP A 134 -6.87 -11.39 -4.15
C ASP A 134 -6.08 -11.21 -5.45
N ALA A 135 -5.76 -9.98 -5.83
CA ALA A 135 -4.91 -9.69 -6.99
C ALA A 135 -3.42 -9.96 -6.70
N ILE A 136 -2.96 -9.69 -5.48
CA ILE A 136 -1.53 -9.66 -5.14
C ILE A 136 -1.01 -10.95 -4.50
N LYS A 137 -1.87 -11.81 -3.94
CA LYS A 137 -1.48 -13.02 -3.18
C LYS A 137 -0.67 -14.06 -3.95
N SER A 138 -0.66 -13.99 -5.28
CA SER A 138 0.19 -14.81 -6.15
C SER A 138 1.62 -14.30 -6.25
N ASP A 139 1.87 -13.00 -6.01
CA ASP A 139 3.19 -12.38 -6.06
C ASP A 139 3.24 -11.07 -5.24
N TYR A 140 3.42 -11.20 -3.93
CA TYR A 140 3.79 -10.07 -3.06
C TYR A 140 5.21 -9.53 -3.34
N GLY A 141 6.05 -10.30 -4.05
CA GLY A 141 7.44 -9.95 -4.36
C GLY A 141 7.54 -8.81 -5.39
N TYR A 142 6.61 -8.74 -6.34
CA TYR A 142 6.47 -7.62 -7.26
C TYR A 142 6.29 -6.28 -6.52
N PHE A 143 5.32 -6.19 -5.61
CA PHE A 143 5.00 -4.95 -4.89
C PHE A 143 6.05 -4.59 -3.83
N ARG A 144 6.73 -5.58 -3.22
CA ARG A 144 7.90 -5.33 -2.36
C ARG A 144 9.02 -4.58 -3.10
N GLN A 145 9.14 -4.70 -4.43
CA GLN A 145 10.10 -3.92 -5.20
C GLN A 145 9.71 -2.45 -5.34
N LEU A 146 8.41 -2.13 -5.48
CA LEU A 146 7.91 -0.75 -5.48
C LEU A 146 8.06 -0.14 -4.08
N GLN A 147 7.69 -0.90 -3.04
CA GLN A 147 7.90 -0.48 -1.65
C GLN A 147 9.37 -0.16 -1.34
N ALA A 148 10.33 -0.89 -1.92
CA ALA A 148 11.76 -0.61 -1.77
C ALA A 148 12.24 0.68 -2.46
N LEU A 149 11.45 1.27 -3.37
CA LEU A 149 11.66 2.63 -3.89
C LEU A 149 11.07 3.70 -2.95
N GLY A 150 10.43 3.25 -1.87
CA GLY A 150 9.70 4.04 -0.90
C GLY A 150 8.24 4.25 -1.26
N ASP A 151 7.68 3.60 -2.29
CA ASP A 151 6.24 3.73 -2.57
C ASP A 151 5.39 3.10 -1.44
N HIS A 152 4.23 3.68 -1.16
CA HIS A 152 3.39 3.26 -0.04
C HIS A 152 2.32 2.24 -0.48
N ILE A 153 1.97 1.33 0.42
CA ILE A 153 0.94 0.29 0.20
C ILE A 153 -0.19 0.51 1.21
N GLU A 154 -1.40 0.60 0.68
CA GLU A 154 -2.63 0.98 1.40
C GLU A 154 -3.77 -0.01 1.10
N ASN A 155 -4.81 0.00 1.94
CA ASN A 155 -5.83 -1.06 2.00
C ASN A 155 -6.90 -0.91 0.90
N HIS A 156 -7.19 -2.00 0.19
CA HIS A 156 -8.19 -2.03 -0.89
C HIS A 156 -9.11 -3.25 -0.83
N THR A 157 -9.34 -3.80 0.37
CA THR A 157 -10.15 -5.01 0.66
C THR A 157 -9.51 -6.33 0.22
N LEU A 158 -10.04 -7.44 0.74
CA LEU A 158 -9.55 -8.78 0.37
C LEU A 158 -9.94 -9.15 -1.07
N HIS A 159 -11.22 -8.94 -1.43
CA HIS A 159 -11.82 -9.54 -2.64
C HIS A 159 -12.46 -8.51 -3.60
N HIS A 160 -12.20 -7.22 -3.42
CA HIS A 160 -12.74 -6.11 -4.23
C HIS A 160 -14.30 -6.09 -4.39
N PRO A 161 -15.11 -6.26 -3.33
CA PRO A 161 -16.57 -6.17 -3.44
C PRO A 161 -17.08 -4.72 -3.40
N VAL A 162 -18.29 -4.48 -3.93
CA VAL A 162 -19.00 -3.20 -3.78
C VAL A 162 -19.39 -3.00 -2.30
N MET A 163 -18.53 -2.37 -1.51
CA MET A 163 -18.63 -2.33 -0.05
C MET A 163 -19.98 -1.83 0.45
N SER A 164 -20.58 -0.83 -0.21
CA SER A 164 -21.87 -0.25 0.18
C SER A 164 -23.07 -1.22 0.11
N THR A 165 -22.97 -2.36 -0.58
CA THR A 165 -24.04 -3.38 -0.64
C THR A 165 -23.92 -4.44 0.46
N LEU A 166 -22.79 -4.48 1.17
CA LEU A 166 -22.49 -5.49 2.18
C LEU A 166 -22.95 -5.06 3.58
N ALA A 167 -23.37 -6.04 4.39
CA ALA A 167 -23.56 -5.86 5.83
C ALA A 167 -22.24 -5.51 6.54
N LEU A 168 -22.30 -4.75 7.64
CA LEU A 168 -21.13 -4.26 8.38
C LEU A 168 -20.12 -5.38 8.73
N ALA A 169 -20.60 -6.55 9.16
CA ALA A 169 -19.71 -7.68 9.48
C ALA A 169 -18.85 -8.10 8.28
N ARG A 170 -19.45 -8.21 7.08
CA ARG A 170 -18.71 -8.52 5.85
C ARG A 170 -17.74 -7.41 5.47
N GLN A 171 -18.15 -6.14 5.61
CA GLN A 171 -17.24 -5.01 5.36
C GLN A 171 -16.04 -5.01 6.32
N LYS A 172 -16.24 -5.40 7.59
CA LYS A 172 -15.12 -5.58 8.54
C LYS A 172 -14.20 -6.72 8.14
N GLU A 173 -14.73 -7.86 7.71
CA GLU A 173 -13.89 -8.98 7.22
C GLU A 173 -12.99 -8.54 6.05
N GLU A 174 -13.55 -7.81 5.09
CA GLU A 174 -12.82 -7.27 3.94
C GLU A 174 -11.69 -6.31 4.35
N VAL A 175 -11.97 -5.31 5.20
CA VAL A 175 -10.96 -4.31 5.57
C VAL A 175 -9.95 -4.85 6.59
N CYS A 176 -10.41 -5.51 7.67
CA CYS A 176 -9.53 -6.05 8.72
C CYS A 176 -8.66 -7.20 8.21
N GLY A 177 -9.20 -8.02 7.30
CA GLY A 177 -8.46 -9.13 6.69
C GLY A 177 -7.31 -8.61 5.83
N ASP A 178 -7.60 -7.67 4.92
CA ASP A 178 -6.60 -7.04 4.06
C ASP A 178 -5.56 -6.27 4.90
N GLN A 179 -6.00 -5.51 5.90
CA GLN A 179 -5.11 -4.83 6.86
C GLN A 179 -4.07 -5.78 7.45
N LYS A 180 -4.53 -6.94 7.95
CA LYS A 180 -3.68 -7.94 8.59
C LYS A 180 -2.67 -8.54 7.60
N ILE A 181 -3.09 -8.81 6.37
CA ILE A 181 -2.21 -9.40 5.35
C ILE A 181 -1.19 -8.38 4.87
N LEU A 182 -1.60 -7.17 4.50
CA LEU A 182 -0.70 -6.11 4.07
C LEU A 182 0.34 -5.76 5.15
N THR A 183 -0.10 -5.64 6.42
CA THR A 183 0.82 -5.45 7.57
C THR A 183 1.85 -6.58 7.66
N LYS A 184 1.42 -7.83 7.47
CA LYS A 184 2.30 -9.01 7.55
C LYS A 184 3.31 -9.07 6.39
N GLU A 185 2.87 -8.80 5.17
CA GLU A 185 3.69 -8.99 3.96
C GLU A 185 4.61 -7.81 3.64
N TYR A 186 4.26 -6.60 4.11
CA TYR A 186 4.97 -5.36 3.82
C TYR A 186 5.49 -4.64 5.08
N GLY A 187 5.22 -5.14 6.29
CA GLY A 187 5.78 -4.66 7.56
C GLY A 187 5.18 -3.35 8.10
N THR A 188 4.50 -2.57 7.27
CA THR A 188 3.77 -1.35 7.66
C THR A 188 2.27 -1.60 7.55
N ALA A 189 1.52 -1.21 8.59
CA ALA A 189 0.07 -1.27 8.56
C ALA A 189 -0.50 -0.12 7.70
N PRO A 190 -1.39 -0.38 6.72
CA PRO A 190 -2.06 0.66 5.95
C PRO A 190 -2.71 1.73 6.82
N LEU A 191 -2.44 3.00 6.51
CA LEU A 191 -3.06 4.16 7.16
C LEU A 191 -4.31 4.62 6.41
N LEU A 192 -4.40 4.31 5.12
CA LEU A 192 -5.42 4.77 4.19
C LEU A 192 -6.21 3.58 3.65
N PHE A 193 -7.48 3.83 3.34
CA PHE A 193 -8.36 2.87 2.69
C PHE A 193 -8.94 3.47 1.41
N ARG A 194 -9.15 2.66 0.38
CA ARG A 194 -9.98 3.02 -0.76
C ARG A 194 -11.06 1.95 -0.96
N PRO A 195 -12.36 2.32 -1.03
CA PRO A 195 -13.40 1.37 -1.37
C PRO A 195 -13.33 1.00 -2.87
N PRO A 196 -13.41 -0.29 -3.22
CA PRO A 196 -13.69 -0.74 -4.58
C PRO A 196 -14.83 0.07 -5.23
N TYR A 197 -14.65 0.42 -6.50
CA TYR A 197 -15.60 1.24 -7.29
C TYR A 197 -15.92 2.63 -6.69
N GLY A 198 -15.16 3.09 -5.68
CA GLY A 198 -15.49 4.28 -4.89
C GLY A 198 -16.67 4.08 -3.91
N ALA A 199 -17.35 2.94 -3.92
CA ALA A 199 -18.66 2.76 -3.31
C ALA A 199 -18.59 2.52 -1.79
N TYR A 200 -18.99 3.49 -0.98
CA TYR A 200 -19.00 3.40 0.49
C TYR A 200 -20.31 3.88 1.12
N ASN A 201 -20.56 3.46 2.37
CA ASN A 201 -21.67 3.94 3.21
C ASN A 201 -21.20 4.15 4.67
N ALA A 202 -22.14 4.38 5.60
CA ALA A 202 -21.82 4.55 7.02
C ALA A 202 -21.12 3.31 7.62
N ASN A 203 -21.57 2.10 7.26
CA ASN A 203 -20.93 0.86 7.68
C ASN A 203 -19.49 0.74 7.17
N THR A 204 -19.19 1.26 5.97
CA THR A 204 -17.80 1.29 5.45
C THR A 204 -16.91 2.16 6.32
N ARG A 205 -17.38 3.35 6.73
CA ARG A 205 -16.63 4.23 7.63
C ARG A 205 -16.40 3.58 9.00
N THR A 206 -17.40 2.88 9.54
CA THR A 206 -17.28 2.10 10.78
C THR A 206 -16.24 0.98 10.63
N ALA A 207 -16.32 0.19 9.55
CA ALA A 207 -15.36 -0.88 9.28
C ALA A 207 -13.93 -0.33 9.16
N VAL A 208 -13.72 0.77 8.45
CA VAL A 208 -12.41 1.43 8.33
C VAL A 208 -11.87 1.87 9.70
N ALA A 209 -12.67 2.58 10.50
CA ALA A 209 -12.26 3.04 11.83
C ALA A 209 -11.82 1.88 12.74
N GLU A 210 -12.61 0.81 12.77
CA GLU A 210 -12.38 -0.36 13.62
C GLU A 210 -11.26 -1.28 13.12
N CYS A 211 -10.98 -1.30 11.82
CA CYS A 211 -10.00 -2.22 11.22
C CYS A 211 -8.58 -1.66 11.11
N GLY A 212 -8.36 -0.36 11.29
CA GLY A 212 -7.00 0.22 11.34
C GLY A 212 -6.80 1.50 10.53
N PRO A 213 -7.23 1.58 9.25
CA PRO A 213 -7.03 2.80 8.48
C PRO A 213 -7.81 3.99 9.07
N ARG A 214 -7.36 5.19 8.72
CA ARG A 214 -7.76 6.46 9.34
C ARG A 214 -8.31 7.48 8.35
N ALA A 215 -8.39 7.14 7.07
CA ALA A 215 -9.08 7.93 6.04
C ALA A 215 -9.62 7.02 4.93
N ILE A 216 -10.66 7.50 4.23
CA ILE A 216 -11.03 6.99 2.91
C ILE A 216 -10.48 7.93 1.84
N VAL A 217 -9.72 7.40 0.90
CA VAL A 217 -9.12 8.19 -0.18
C VAL A 217 -9.87 7.92 -1.48
N TRP A 218 -10.58 8.94 -1.97
CA TRP A 218 -11.06 9.00 -3.34
C TRP A 218 -10.03 9.71 -4.23
N TRP A 219 -10.32 9.77 -5.52
CA TRP A 219 -9.60 10.57 -6.50
C TRP A 219 -10.46 11.75 -6.95
N ARG A 220 -9.82 12.80 -7.48
CA ARG A 220 -10.52 13.79 -8.30
C ARG A 220 -10.50 13.32 -9.75
N GLU A 221 -9.32 12.99 -10.27
CA GLU A 221 -9.13 12.66 -11.69
C GLU A 221 -8.78 11.18 -11.89
N SER A 222 -9.06 10.62 -13.07
CA SER A 222 -8.79 9.19 -13.32
C SER A 222 -8.13 8.95 -14.66
N MET A 223 -6.96 8.31 -14.62
CA MET A 223 -6.22 7.90 -15.80
C MET A 223 -6.94 6.77 -16.54
N GLN A 224 -7.23 7.02 -17.82
CA GLN A 224 -7.71 6.02 -18.77
C GLN A 224 -6.51 5.38 -19.48
N ILE A 225 -6.64 4.90 -20.72
CA ILE A 225 -5.53 4.22 -21.41
C ILE A 225 -4.44 5.22 -21.87
N ARG A 226 -4.82 6.42 -22.34
CA ARG A 226 -3.89 7.43 -22.91
C ARG A 226 -4.10 8.87 -22.41
N ASN A 227 -5.18 9.11 -21.67
CA ASN A 227 -5.63 10.44 -21.25
C ASN A 227 -6.18 10.35 -19.83
N ILE A 228 -6.06 11.44 -19.08
CA ILE A 228 -6.78 11.63 -17.83
C ILE A 228 -8.23 12.01 -18.16
N GLN A 229 -9.20 11.36 -17.52
CA GLN A 229 -10.58 11.81 -17.45
C GLN A 229 -10.69 12.82 -16.31
N TYR A 230 -11.09 14.04 -16.65
CA TYR A 230 -11.26 15.14 -15.71
C TYR A 230 -12.72 15.22 -15.24
N GLN A 231 -12.93 15.31 -13.93
CA GLN A 231 -14.24 15.55 -13.31
C GLN A 231 -14.56 17.04 -13.21
N VAL A 232 -13.53 17.90 -13.14
CA VAL A 232 -13.70 19.36 -13.22
C VAL A 232 -13.69 19.80 -14.69
N PRO A 233 -14.70 20.57 -15.16
CA PRO A 233 -14.72 21.10 -16.53
C PRO A 233 -13.49 21.92 -16.89
N GLY A 234 -13.08 21.86 -18.16
CA GLY A 234 -11.93 22.59 -18.69
C GLY A 234 -10.68 21.75 -18.94
N GLY A 235 -10.68 20.48 -18.53
CA GLY A 235 -9.65 19.49 -18.91
C GLY A 235 -8.28 19.76 -18.30
N LYS A 236 -8.25 20.24 -17.05
CA LYS A 236 -7.03 20.66 -16.35
C LYS A 236 -6.87 19.98 -15.00
N LEU A 237 -5.63 19.68 -14.66
CA LEU A 237 -5.17 19.36 -13.30
C LEU A 237 -5.14 20.62 -12.43
N HIS A 238 -5.40 20.43 -11.15
CA HIS A 238 -5.32 21.43 -10.10
C HIS A 238 -4.29 21.01 -9.03
N SER A 239 -3.77 21.99 -8.30
CA SER A 239 -2.91 21.72 -7.15
C SER A 239 -3.64 20.84 -6.15
N GLY A 240 -3.03 19.73 -5.78
CA GLY A 240 -3.59 18.79 -4.82
C GLY A 240 -4.34 17.59 -5.42
N ASP A 241 -4.53 17.51 -6.73
CA ASP A 241 -5.33 16.45 -7.34
C ASP A 241 -4.75 15.05 -7.05
N ILE A 242 -5.61 14.17 -6.56
CA ILE A 242 -5.33 12.73 -6.48
C ILE A 242 -5.84 12.10 -7.77
N ILE A 243 -4.93 11.43 -8.48
CA ILE A 243 -5.20 10.76 -9.76
C ILE A 243 -5.27 9.25 -9.52
N LEU A 244 -6.37 8.63 -9.92
CA LEU A 244 -6.55 7.18 -9.92
C LEU A 244 -6.01 6.56 -11.22
N ALA A 245 -5.08 5.63 -11.11
CA ALA A 245 -4.73 4.63 -12.13
C ALA A 245 -4.96 3.22 -11.58
N HIS A 246 -4.79 2.18 -12.39
CA HIS A 246 -4.93 0.78 -11.96
C HIS A 246 -3.80 -0.06 -12.55
N PHE A 247 -3.35 -1.08 -11.82
CA PHE A 247 -2.41 -2.07 -12.34
C PHE A 247 -3.12 -2.99 -13.34
N ARG A 248 -3.16 -2.59 -14.62
CA ARG A 248 -3.90 -3.29 -15.69
C ARG A 248 -3.02 -3.77 -16.83
N GLY A 249 -3.39 -4.94 -17.38
CA GLY A 249 -2.68 -5.58 -18.48
C GLY A 249 -3.21 -5.22 -19.87
N PRO A 250 -2.56 -5.69 -20.95
CA PRO A 250 -2.97 -5.41 -22.33
C PRO A 250 -4.40 -5.81 -22.69
N SER A 251 -4.97 -6.82 -22.02
CA SER A 251 -6.38 -7.23 -22.15
C SER A 251 -7.37 -6.12 -21.78
N GLU A 252 -7.07 -5.34 -20.74
CA GLU A 252 -7.91 -4.23 -20.25
C GLU A 252 -7.51 -2.88 -20.89
N LEU A 253 -6.23 -2.74 -21.26
CA LEU A 253 -5.66 -1.51 -21.83
C LEU A 253 -5.65 -1.47 -23.36
N LYS A 254 -6.48 -2.29 -24.04
CA LYS A 254 -6.61 -2.36 -25.51
C LYS A 254 -5.26 -2.54 -26.23
N GLY A 255 -4.44 -3.45 -25.73
CA GLY A 255 -3.11 -3.78 -26.26
C GLY A 255 -1.96 -2.93 -25.72
N ALA A 256 -2.21 -1.85 -24.97
CA ALA A 256 -1.14 -1.11 -24.30
C ALA A 256 -0.68 -1.82 -23.01
N THR A 257 0.58 -1.66 -22.61
CA THR A 257 1.07 -2.18 -21.30
C THR A 257 0.83 -1.18 -20.16
N MET A 258 0.91 -1.65 -18.92
CA MET A 258 0.94 -0.79 -17.72
C MET A 258 2.01 0.30 -17.85
N THR A 259 3.23 -0.08 -18.27
CA THR A 259 4.32 0.85 -18.56
C THR A 259 3.93 1.96 -19.57
N GLN A 260 3.21 1.62 -20.65
CA GLN A 260 2.80 2.59 -21.68
C GLN A 260 1.66 3.51 -21.21
N MET A 261 0.72 2.98 -20.41
CA MET A 261 -0.32 3.79 -19.77
C MET A 261 0.31 4.78 -18.77
N PHE A 262 1.25 4.32 -17.94
CA PHE A 262 1.93 5.19 -16.98
C PHE A 262 2.79 6.28 -17.66
N ALA A 263 3.53 5.94 -18.72
CA ALA A 263 4.21 6.95 -19.55
C ALA A 263 3.24 7.99 -20.11
N SER A 264 2.04 7.57 -20.54
CA SER A 264 0.99 8.48 -21.00
C SER A 264 0.48 9.39 -19.86
N LEU A 265 0.32 8.85 -18.64
CA LEU A 265 -0.05 9.63 -17.46
C LEU A 265 1.00 10.70 -17.13
N LEU A 266 2.28 10.31 -17.03
CA LEU A 266 3.37 11.24 -16.77
C LEU A 266 3.43 12.35 -17.82
N LYS A 267 3.23 12.01 -19.10
CA LYS A 267 3.14 13.00 -20.18
C LYS A 267 1.99 13.99 -19.98
N ARG A 268 0.79 13.56 -19.59
CA ARG A 268 -0.36 14.47 -19.34
C ARG A 268 -0.16 15.39 -18.14
N ILE A 269 0.58 14.94 -17.12
CA ILE A 269 0.98 15.75 -15.97
C ILE A 269 2.05 16.78 -16.39
N GLN A 270 3.04 16.33 -17.17
CA GLN A 270 4.12 17.16 -17.71
C GLN A 270 3.62 18.26 -18.64
N GLU A 271 2.69 17.96 -19.55
CA GLU A 271 2.07 18.92 -20.49
C GLU A 271 1.40 20.11 -19.78
N GLN A 272 1.02 19.94 -18.50
CA GLN A 272 0.42 20.97 -17.66
C GLN A 272 1.41 21.57 -16.66
N GLY A 273 2.66 21.08 -16.65
CA GLY A 273 3.74 21.55 -15.81
C GLY A 273 3.50 21.33 -14.31
N PHE A 274 2.93 20.18 -13.94
CA PHE A 274 2.80 19.75 -12.54
C PHE A 274 3.96 18.84 -12.15
N ALA A 275 4.41 18.93 -10.90
CA ALA A 275 5.24 17.90 -10.28
C ALA A 275 4.37 16.76 -9.74
N VAL A 276 4.95 15.59 -9.51
CA VAL A 276 4.31 14.50 -8.75
C VAL A 276 4.94 14.44 -7.37
N ALA A 277 4.11 14.45 -6.33
CA ALA A 277 4.54 14.34 -4.94
C ALA A 277 3.99 13.06 -4.30
N ARG A 278 4.62 12.64 -3.20
CA ARG A 278 4.19 11.51 -2.36
C ARG A 278 2.98 11.93 -1.51
N LEU A 279 1.93 11.12 -1.47
CA LEU A 279 0.67 11.48 -0.81
C LEU A 279 0.83 11.62 0.71
N GLU A 280 1.61 10.73 1.30
CA GLU A 280 1.82 10.59 2.74
C GLU A 280 2.65 11.74 3.32
N ASP A 281 3.42 12.43 2.49
CA ASP A 281 4.14 13.65 2.86
C ASP A 281 3.19 14.82 3.20
N TYR A 282 1.91 14.75 2.78
CA TYR A 282 0.87 15.77 3.00
C TYR A 282 -0.20 15.31 4.00
N ILE A 283 -0.06 14.09 4.53
CA ILE A 283 -0.95 13.49 5.52
C ILE A 283 -0.20 13.36 6.85
N GLN A 284 -0.72 14.00 7.89
CA GLN A 284 -0.30 13.80 9.27
C GLN A 284 -1.05 12.58 9.82
N PRO A 285 -0.36 11.48 10.17
CA PRO A 285 -1.00 10.39 10.93
C PRO A 285 -1.46 10.90 12.30
N PRO A 286 -2.37 10.18 12.98
CA PRO A 286 -2.70 10.47 14.36
C PRO A 286 -1.43 10.57 15.22
N GLY A 287 -1.45 11.46 16.22
CA GLY A 287 -0.43 11.43 17.27
C GLY A 287 -0.51 10.12 18.06
N GLU A 288 0.63 9.73 18.62
CA GLU A 288 0.73 8.67 19.65
C GLU A 288 0.04 9.09 20.97
#